data_AF-A0A660PEG0-F1
#
_entry.id   AF-A0A660PEG0-F1
#
_cell.length_a   1.000
_cell.length_b   1.000
_cell.length_c   1.000
_cell.angle_alpha   90.00
_cell.angle_beta   90.00
_cell.angle_gamma   90.00
#
_symmetry.space_group_name_H-M   'P 1'
#
loop_
_entity.id
_entity.type
_entity.pdbx_description
1 polymer ?
#
loop_
_entity_poly.entity_id
_entity_poly.type
_entity_poly.pdbx_seq_one_letter_code
_entity_poly.pdbx_strand_id
1 'polypeptide(L)'
;NDRTAAQVMAEVLQTTTETLPMGEEVLIESTITEGVRIKPGKEAGGNPTIAVGALFGKEEHRQQYGLPTARNVSLLSMGNDVIDGTTKSIKGIHSSLTALFLTESNVKRHLPDIYVQRWMGGAYFEEFNPRETNLLDAAEIIAHSYGLSRPDKLSSFFLDRKRHYPAMDILNNAGITTPFDKDGDLFPAIILGFEDIHFPDGRRLYSMIGDIGGSAEWAVGVLPLVWRGGQAIGMLTSQSSLTRGDVSPEQLWNDRFHYTEEEFMLIQDARFEQKPYFSIKDILDDPFAGGISAFGCITDNYYLPFMEGVKTNREDNTVSVNVLAVNSLGIMECWQLKFKCNHSLENTARLMMSPKQTLADLEGKELEDAIGKMLKDDKIRKRYRIFFNNEYYPALIPVHDKLVILHKAINTLIERGALQEKDREIIHITSRLVDDWFISYD
;
A
#
# COMPACT_ATOMS: atom_id res chain seq x y z
N ASN A 1 12.04 -7.50 2.93
CA ASN A 1 12.24 -7.33 1.48
C ASN A 1 10.86 -7.39 0.86
N ASP A 2 10.38 -6.25 0.39
CA ASP A 2 9.00 -6.02 -0.06
C ASP A 2 8.62 -6.94 -1.22
N ARG A 3 9.58 -7.25 -2.11
CA ARG A 3 9.41 -8.19 -3.23
C ARG A 3 8.94 -9.57 -2.79
N THR A 4 9.60 -10.09 -1.75
CA THR A 4 9.28 -11.42 -1.23
C THR A 4 7.96 -11.38 -0.47
N ALA A 5 7.68 -10.30 0.26
CA ALA A 5 6.41 -10.14 0.97
C ALA A 5 5.23 -10.05 -0.01
N ALA A 6 5.36 -9.28 -1.10
CA ALA A 6 4.33 -9.12 -2.13
C ALA A 6 4.04 -10.47 -2.81
N GLN A 7 5.11 -11.21 -3.13
CA GLN A 7 5.01 -12.55 -3.68
C GLN A 7 4.26 -13.50 -2.73
N VAL A 8 4.66 -13.57 -1.46
CA VAL A 8 4.03 -14.46 -0.47
C VAL A 8 2.57 -14.08 -0.24
N MET A 9 2.26 -12.79 -0.13
CA MET A 9 0.89 -12.30 0.03
C MET A 9 0.02 -12.70 -1.17
N ALA A 10 0.51 -12.48 -2.40
CA ALA A 10 -0.20 -12.87 -3.62
C ALA A 10 -0.39 -14.39 -3.75
N GLU A 11 0.61 -15.20 -3.37
CA GLU A 11 0.49 -16.67 -3.31
C GLU A 11 -0.58 -17.12 -2.31
N VAL A 12 -0.63 -16.51 -1.13
CA VAL A 12 -1.63 -16.81 -0.09
C VAL A 12 -3.03 -16.39 -0.56
N LEU A 13 -3.18 -15.21 -1.17
CA LEU A 13 -4.45 -14.75 -1.74
C LEU A 13 -4.95 -15.72 -2.83
N GLN A 14 -4.08 -16.08 -3.78
CA GLN A 14 -4.45 -17.03 -4.84
C GLN A 14 -4.84 -18.38 -4.25
N THR A 15 -4.05 -18.94 -3.33
CA THR A 15 -4.31 -20.24 -2.73
C THR A 15 -5.63 -20.24 -1.96
N THR A 16 -5.85 -19.20 -1.15
CA THR A 16 -7.07 -19.07 -0.33
C THR A 16 -8.30 -19.02 -1.22
N THR A 17 -8.30 -18.13 -2.21
CA THR A 17 -9.45 -17.94 -3.12
C THR A 17 -9.73 -19.15 -4.01
N GLU A 18 -8.71 -19.94 -4.40
CA GLU A 18 -8.91 -21.21 -5.10
C GLU A 18 -9.55 -22.29 -4.22
N THR A 19 -9.30 -22.25 -2.90
CA THR A 19 -9.75 -23.28 -1.95
C THR A 19 -11.14 -23.03 -1.36
N LEU A 20 -11.74 -21.85 -1.60
CA LEU A 20 -13.07 -21.54 -1.08
C LEU A 20 -14.14 -22.46 -1.68
N PRO A 21 -15.07 -22.97 -0.84
CA PRO A 21 -16.13 -23.87 -1.29
C PRO A 21 -17.11 -23.14 -2.23
N MET A 22 -17.81 -23.91 -3.04
CA MET A 22 -18.85 -23.39 -3.93
C MET A 22 -19.89 -22.60 -3.14
N GLY A 23 -20.24 -21.41 -3.62
CA GLY A 23 -21.19 -20.50 -2.94
C GLY A 23 -20.54 -19.53 -1.94
N GLU A 24 -19.26 -19.71 -1.60
CA GLU A 24 -18.43 -18.74 -0.88
C GLU A 24 -17.28 -18.25 -1.78
N GLU A 25 -17.46 -18.40 -3.09
CA GLU A 25 -16.42 -18.13 -4.07
C GLU A 25 -16.20 -16.63 -4.19
N VAL A 26 -14.93 -16.24 -4.33
CA VAL A 26 -14.58 -14.84 -4.49
C VAL A 26 -13.67 -14.65 -5.70
N LEU A 27 -13.76 -13.47 -6.26
CA LEU A 27 -12.79 -12.91 -7.19
C LEU A 27 -12.30 -11.61 -6.57
N ILE A 28 -11.01 -11.53 -6.28
CA ILE A 28 -10.38 -10.34 -5.70
C ILE A 28 -9.62 -9.61 -6.80
N GLU A 29 -9.87 -8.33 -6.95
CA GLU A 29 -9.08 -7.43 -7.78
C GLU A 29 -8.20 -6.55 -6.89
N SER A 30 -6.90 -6.53 -7.18
CA SER A 30 -5.98 -5.52 -6.62
C SER A 30 -6.19 -4.19 -7.33
N THR A 31 -6.67 -3.17 -6.63
CA THR A 31 -7.09 -1.88 -7.21
C THR A 31 -6.23 -0.69 -6.77
N ILE A 32 -5.62 -0.79 -5.58
CA ILE A 32 -4.79 0.26 -4.98
C ILE A 32 -3.52 -0.37 -4.40
N THR A 33 -2.35 0.17 -4.76
CA THR A 33 -1.06 -0.43 -4.41
C THR A 33 0.06 0.62 -4.40
N GLU A 34 1.07 0.44 -3.55
CA GLU A 34 2.30 1.26 -3.53
C GLU A 34 3.35 0.64 -4.47
N GLY A 35 3.63 1.17 -5.66
CA GLY A 35 4.47 0.40 -6.61
C GLY A 35 5.09 1.07 -7.81
N VAL A 36 4.75 2.32 -8.12
CA VAL A 36 5.22 3.01 -9.34
C VAL A 36 5.93 4.34 -9.00
N ARG A 37 5.67 4.90 -7.81
CA ARG A 37 6.24 6.16 -7.34
C ARG A 37 7.76 6.08 -7.09
N ILE A 38 8.50 7.00 -7.69
CA ILE A 38 9.92 7.26 -7.32
C ILE A 38 10.01 7.74 -5.86
N LYS A 39 10.63 6.94 -4.99
CA LYS A 39 11.00 7.35 -3.62
C LYS A 39 12.23 8.28 -3.68
N PRO A 40 12.26 9.42 -2.95
CA PRO A 40 13.41 10.33 -2.95
C PRO A 40 14.63 9.70 -2.26
N GLY A 41 15.64 9.32 -3.05
CA GLY A 41 16.93 8.80 -2.57
C GLY A 41 17.17 7.31 -2.86
N LYS A 42 18.30 6.78 -2.38
CA LYS A 42 18.61 5.33 -2.41
C LYS A 42 17.99 4.65 -1.19
N GLU A 43 16.66 4.69 -1.05
CA GLU A 43 16.01 3.93 0.01
C GLU A 43 16.16 2.43 -0.31
N ALA A 44 16.81 1.70 0.59
CA ALA A 44 16.95 0.26 0.45
C ALA A 44 15.57 -0.39 0.59
N GLY A 45 15.04 -0.99 -0.47
CA GLY A 45 13.77 -1.73 -0.43
C GLY A 45 12.86 -1.59 -1.67
N GLY A 46 12.88 -0.47 -2.39
CA GLY A 46 11.77 -0.14 -3.30
C GLY A 46 11.65 -0.96 -4.61
N ASN A 47 10.46 -1.29 -5.14
CA ASN A 47 9.15 -1.61 -4.53
C ASN A 47 8.36 -2.47 -5.58
N PRO A 48 8.56 -3.80 -5.63
CA PRO A 48 7.50 -4.67 -6.13
C PRO A 48 6.42 -4.86 -5.09
N THR A 49 5.20 -4.63 -5.55
CA THR A 49 3.96 -4.78 -4.81
C THR A 49 3.06 -5.74 -5.58
N ILE A 50 1.84 -5.96 -5.09
CA ILE A 50 0.81 -6.62 -5.88
C ILE A 50 0.34 -5.65 -6.96
N ALA A 51 0.47 -6.07 -8.23
CA ALA A 51 0.08 -5.27 -9.39
C ALA A 51 -1.37 -4.78 -9.31
N VAL A 52 -1.64 -3.52 -9.72
CA VAL A 52 -3.01 -3.09 -9.99
C VAL A 52 -3.57 -3.92 -11.15
N GLY A 53 -4.82 -4.36 -11.03
CA GLY A 53 -5.46 -5.29 -11.95
C GLY A 53 -5.09 -6.75 -11.73
N ALA A 54 -4.26 -7.08 -10.73
CA ALA A 54 -4.03 -8.48 -10.38
C ALA A 54 -5.33 -9.12 -9.88
N LEU A 55 -5.65 -10.30 -10.43
CA LEU A 55 -6.86 -11.05 -10.11
C LEU A 55 -6.53 -12.33 -9.34
N PHE A 56 -7.18 -12.50 -8.19
CA PHE A 56 -7.09 -13.69 -7.36
C PHE A 56 -8.45 -14.39 -7.27
N GLY A 57 -8.47 -15.66 -7.63
CA GLY A 57 -9.69 -16.45 -7.70
C GLY A 57 -9.49 -17.70 -8.53
N LYS A 58 -10.54 -18.52 -8.59
CA LYS A 58 -10.59 -19.68 -9.49
C LYS A 58 -10.43 -19.23 -10.95
N GLU A 59 -9.86 -20.09 -11.77
CA GLU A 59 -9.49 -19.77 -13.14
C GLU A 59 -10.71 -19.35 -13.96
N GLU A 60 -11.81 -20.07 -13.82
CA GLU A 60 -13.10 -19.80 -14.45
C GLU A 60 -13.67 -18.40 -14.11
N HIS A 61 -13.45 -17.91 -12.88
CA HIS A 61 -13.92 -16.59 -12.47
C HIS A 61 -13.04 -15.49 -13.06
N ARG A 62 -11.72 -15.69 -13.09
CA ARG A 62 -10.80 -14.72 -13.69
C ARG A 62 -11.01 -14.58 -15.20
N GLN A 63 -11.31 -15.67 -15.91
CA GLN A 63 -11.63 -15.64 -17.34
C GLN A 63 -12.90 -14.84 -17.65
N GLN A 64 -13.81 -14.70 -16.68
CA GLN A 64 -15.04 -13.92 -16.81
C GLN A 64 -14.89 -12.48 -16.30
N TYR A 65 -13.70 -12.06 -15.86
CA TYR A 65 -13.49 -10.72 -15.36
C TYR A 65 -13.80 -9.66 -16.43
N GLY A 66 -14.56 -8.64 -16.05
CA GLY A 66 -15.13 -7.62 -16.95
C GLY A 66 -16.51 -7.99 -17.54
N LEU A 67 -16.99 -9.22 -17.32
CA LEU A 67 -18.37 -9.62 -17.60
C LEU A 67 -19.20 -9.64 -16.30
N PRO A 68 -20.54 -9.66 -16.38
CA PRO A 68 -21.38 -9.81 -15.21
C PRO A 68 -21.00 -11.06 -14.41
N THR A 69 -20.53 -10.85 -13.18
CA THR A 69 -20.13 -11.92 -12.26
C THR A 69 -21.34 -12.76 -11.87
N ALA A 70 -21.16 -14.08 -11.77
CA ALA A 70 -22.21 -14.98 -11.33
C ALA A 70 -22.66 -14.63 -9.90
N ARG A 71 -23.95 -14.79 -9.59
CA ARG A 71 -24.53 -14.38 -8.28
C ARG A 71 -23.94 -15.11 -7.07
N ASN A 72 -23.28 -16.24 -7.28
CA ASN A 72 -22.63 -17.05 -6.26
C ASN A 72 -21.14 -16.70 -6.07
N VAL A 73 -20.64 -15.68 -6.75
CA VAL A 73 -19.25 -15.23 -6.68
C VAL A 73 -19.22 -13.77 -6.24
N SER A 74 -18.56 -13.48 -5.12
CA SER A 74 -18.36 -12.12 -4.65
C SER A 74 -17.16 -11.49 -5.34
N LEU A 75 -17.35 -10.32 -5.96
CA LEU A 75 -16.26 -9.49 -6.47
C LEU A 75 -15.81 -8.56 -5.34
N LEU A 76 -14.52 -8.64 -4.97
CA LEU A 76 -13.93 -7.83 -3.91
C LEU A 76 -12.84 -6.92 -4.49
N SER A 77 -12.85 -5.66 -4.07
CA SER A 77 -11.74 -4.73 -4.34
C SER A 77 -10.74 -4.78 -3.18
N MET A 78 -9.46 -4.84 -3.52
CA MET A 78 -8.35 -4.87 -2.58
C MET A 78 -7.49 -3.62 -2.73
N GLY A 79 -7.08 -3.04 -1.60
CA GLY A 79 -5.94 -2.12 -1.53
C GLY A 79 -4.90 -2.66 -0.57
N ASN A 80 -3.62 -2.42 -0.83
CA ASN A 80 -2.54 -2.96 -0.02
C ASN A 80 -1.32 -2.04 0.06
N ASP A 81 -0.64 -2.14 1.19
CA ASP A 81 0.73 -1.70 1.40
C ASP A 81 1.48 -2.88 2.01
N VAL A 82 2.24 -3.56 1.16
CA VAL A 82 2.86 -4.84 1.51
C VAL A 82 3.80 -4.69 2.71
N ILE A 83 4.58 -3.61 2.77
CA ILE A 83 5.44 -3.27 3.92
C ILE A 83 5.44 -1.75 4.11
N ASP A 84 4.65 -1.30 5.08
CA ASP A 84 4.75 0.05 5.61
C ASP A 84 6.01 0.17 6.47
N GLY A 85 6.80 1.21 6.19
CA GLY A 85 8.11 1.41 6.82
C GLY A 85 9.14 0.38 6.39
N THR A 86 9.42 0.25 5.09
CA THR A 86 10.42 -0.69 4.54
C THR A 86 11.80 -0.52 5.16
N THR A 87 12.21 0.73 5.41
CA THR A 87 13.46 1.05 6.12
C THR A 87 13.42 0.56 7.57
N LYS A 88 12.26 0.69 8.23
CA LYS A 88 12.06 0.21 9.60
C LYS A 88 12.16 -1.32 9.66
N SER A 89 11.51 -2.02 8.74
CA SER A 89 11.58 -3.48 8.60
C SER A 89 13.02 -3.99 8.50
N ILE A 90 13.81 -3.42 7.58
CA ILE A 90 15.20 -3.85 7.32
C ILE A 90 16.11 -3.56 8.51
N LYS A 91 15.90 -2.43 9.19
CA LYS A 91 16.75 -1.99 10.31
C LYS A 91 16.28 -2.51 11.67
N GLY A 92 15.17 -3.25 11.74
CA GLY A 92 14.56 -3.68 12.99
C GLY A 92 14.09 -2.51 13.86
N ILE A 93 13.65 -1.41 13.24
CA ILE A 93 13.06 -0.26 13.93
C ILE A 93 11.58 -0.55 14.15
N HIS A 94 11.06 -0.08 15.29
CA HIS A 94 9.68 -0.24 15.70
C HIS A 94 8.65 0.28 14.68
N SER A 95 7.44 -0.27 14.75
CA SER A 95 6.25 0.14 13.99
C SER A 95 6.42 0.03 12.48
N SER A 96 6.94 -1.10 11.99
CA SER A 96 6.76 -1.56 10.60
C SER A 96 5.68 -2.63 10.56
N LEU A 97 4.87 -2.62 9.50
CA LEU A 97 3.73 -3.52 9.36
C LEU A 97 3.47 -3.89 7.90
N THR A 98 2.64 -4.89 7.71
CA THR A 98 2.01 -5.21 6.42
C THR A 98 0.53 -4.87 6.50
N ALA A 99 -0.06 -4.37 5.42
CA ALA A 99 -1.43 -3.89 5.40
C ALA A 99 -2.19 -4.30 4.14
N LEU A 100 -3.46 -4.66 4.32
CA LEU A 100 -4.43 -4.74 3.23
C LEU A 100 -5.84 -4.42 3.70
N PHE A 101 -6.70 -4.04 2.77
CA PHE A 101 -8.14 -4.11 2.94
C PHE A 101 -8.77 -4.91 1.82
N LEU A 102 -9.91 -5.54 2.12
CA LEU A 102 -10.84 -6.12 1.16
C LEU A 102 -12.20 -5.49 1.39
N THR A 103 -12.88 -5.09 0.32
CA THR A 103 -14.22 -4.51 0.39
C THR A 103 -15.10 -5.00 -0.76
N GLU A 104 -16.40 -5.15 -0.48
CA GLU A 104 -17.43 -5.40 -1.49
C GLU A 104 -17.76 -4.16 -2.33
N SER A 105 -17.26 -2.99 -1.91
CA SER A 105 -17.39 -1.77 -2.71
C SER A 105 -16.50 -1.84 -3.94
N ASN A 106 -17.03 -1.46 -5.09
CA ASN A 106 -16.19 -1.18 -6.24
C ASN A 106 -15.38 0.09 -6.02
N VAL A 107 -14.24 0.18 -6.72
CA VAL A 107 -13.45 1.40 -6.84
C VAL A 107 -13.96 2.24 -8.02
N LYS A 108 -14.50 3.42 -7.73
CA LYS A 108 -14.97 4.41 -8.71
C LYS A 108 -13.84 5.10 -9.45
N ARG A 109 -12.75 5.39 -8.74
CA ARG A 109 -11.62 6.18 -9.23
C ARG A 109 -10.33 5.53 -8.77
N HIS A 110 -9.46 5.23 -9.74
CA HIS A 110 -8.11 4.79 -9.42
C HIS A 110 -7.33 5.96 -8.80
N LEU A 111 -6.67 5.70 -7.68
CA LEU A 111 -5.82 6.69 -7.03
C LEU A 111 -4.39 6.53 -7.56
N PRO A 112 -3.85 7.50 -8.32
CA PRO A 112 -2.52 7.37 -8.89
C PRO A 112 -1.47 7.32 -7.77
N ASP A 113 -0.40 6.56 -7.98
CA ASP A 113 0.71 6.41 -7.02
C ASP A 113 1.61 7.65 -7.02
N ILE A 114 1.10 8.73 -6.43
CA ILE A 114 1.78 10.02 -6.20
C ILE A 114 1.61 10.44 -4.73
N TYR A 115 2.01 11.66 -4.37
CA TYR A 115 1.83 12.16 -3.01
C TYR A 115 0.44 12.78 -2.81
N VAL A 116 -0.09 12.64 -1.59
CA VAL A 116 -1.34 13.23 -1.13
C VAL A 116 -1.05 14.09 0.08
N GLN A 117 -1.46 15.36 0.05
CA GLN A 117 -1.61 16.18 1.25
C GLN A 117 -2.92 15.81 1.95
N ARG A 118 -2.88 15.63 3.27
CA ARG A 118 -3.95 14.97 4.02
C ARG A 118 -4.48 15.88 5.13
N TRP A 119 -5.80 15.83 5.33
CA TRP A 119 -6.50 16.36 6.49
C TRP A 119 -7.33 15.22 7.08
N MET A 120 -6.93 14.71 8.23
CA MET A 120 -7.49 13.49 8.81
C MET A 120 -7.77 13.69 10.30
N GLY A 121 -8.86 13.08 10.77
CA GLY A 121 -9.24 13.05 12.17
C GLY A 121 -9.96 11.75 12.50
N GLY A 122 -9.69 11.22 13.68
CA GLY A 122 -10.45 10.12 14.29
C GLY A 122 -11.89 10.48 14.67
N ALA A 123 -12.26 11.75 14.65
CA ALA A 123 -13.65 12.22 14.75
C ALA A 123 -14.12 12.79 13.41
N TYR A 124 -15.39 12.56 13.10
CA TYR A 124 -16.03 13.07 11.88
C TYR A 124 -16.07 14.60 11.83
N PHE A 125 -15.64 15.18 10.71
CA PHE A 125 -15.83 16.59 10.38
C PHE A 125 -16.47 16.73 8.98
N GLU A 126 -17.13 17.86 8.73
CA GLU A 126 -17.70 18.15 7.41
C GLU A 126 -16.58 18.41 6.40
N GLU A 127 -16.79 17.97 5.15
CA GLU A 127 -15.82 18.22 4.09
C GLU A 127 -15.65 19.74 3.85
N PHE A 128 -14.41 20.20 3.76
CA PHE A 128 -14.07 21.58 3.42
C PHE A 128 -13.10 21.59 2.23
N ASN A 129 -13.05 22.71 1.49
CA ASN A 129 -12.15 22.87 0.36
C ASN A 129 -10.74 23.29 0.85
N PRO A 130 -9.72 22.42 0.77
CA PRO A 130 -8.39 22.75 1.28
C PRO A 130 -7.65 23.81 0.47
N ARG A 131 -8.15 24.19 -0.72
CA ARG A 131 -7.62 25.34 -1.49
C ARG A 131 -8.10 26.70 -0.96
N GLU A 132 -9.22 26.70 -0.25
CA GLU A 132 -9.86 27.91 0.30
C GLU A 132 -9.69 28.00 1.82
N THR A 133 -9.09 26.99 2.44
CA THR A 133 -8.93 26.84 3.88
C THR A 133 -7.45 26.84 4.23
N ASN A 134 -7.02 27.68 5.19
CA ASN A 134 -5.64 27.63 5.67
C ASN A 134 -5.45 26.53 6.74
N LEU A 135 -4.21 26.22 7.13
CA LEU A 135 -3.93 25.13 8.09
C LEU A 135 -4.57 25.35 9.47
N LEU A 136 -4.68 26.61 9.92
CA LEU A 136 -5.28 26.94 11.22
C LEU A 136 -6.80 26.81 11.20
N ASP A 137 -7.45 27.28 10.13
CA ASP A 137 -8.89 27.09 9.94
C ASP A 137 -9.24 25.59 9.90
N ALA A 138 -8.43 24.80 9.19
CA ALA A 138 -8.58 23.34 9.16
C ALA A 138 -8.40 22.71 10.56
N ALA A 139 -7.43 23.21 11.34
CA ALA A 139 -7.24 22.78 12.72
C ALA A 139 -8.40 23.16 13.64
N GLU A 140 -9.03 24.31 13.45
CA GLU A 140 -10.24 24.69 14.19
C GLU A 140 -11.41 23.76 13.86
N ILE A 141 -11.65 23.48 12.57
CA ILE A 141 -12.68 22.55 12.12
C ILE A 141 -12.49 21.17 12.77
N ILE A 142 -11.26 20.64 12.72
CA ILE A 142 -10.94 19.33 13.28
C ILE A 142 -10.96 19.36 14.82
N ALA A 143 -10.57 20.45 15.47
CA ALA A 143 -10.66 20.56 16.93
C ALA A 143 -12.11 20.51 17.41
N HIS A 144 -13.00 21.21 16.70
CA HIS A 144 -14.42 21.25 17.02
C HIS A 144 -15.10 19.90 16.85
N SER A 145 -14.67 19.04 15.91
CA SER A 145 -15.25 17.69 15.78
C SER A 145 -14.97 16.80 17.00
N TYR A 146 -13.89 17.07 17.74
CA TYR A 146 -13.60 16.41 19.02
C TYR A 146 -14.27 17.10 20.23
N GLY A 147 -15.05 18.16 20.02
CA GLY A 147 -15.59 18.98 21.11
C GLY A 147 -14.53 19.78 21.86
N LEU A 148 -13.34 19.98 21.27
CA LEU A 148 -12.29 20.78 21.89
C LEU A 148 -12.60 22.26 21.73
N SER A 149 -12.43 23.01 22.82
CA SER A 149 -12.73 24.44 22.86
C SER A 149 -11.73 25.34 22.12
N ARG A 150 -10.58 24.79 21.70
CA ARG A 150 -9.45 25.52 21.09
C ARG A 150 -8.49 24.56 20.38
N PRO A 151 -7.87 24.96 19.25
CA PRO A 151 -7.09 24.08 18.40
C PRO A 151 -5.75 23.65 19.00
N ASP A 152 -5.11 24.43 19.87
CA ASP A 152 -3.85 24.09 20.56
C ASP A 152 -3.93 22.87 21.52
N LYS A 153 -5.13 22.32 21.72
CA LYS A 153 -5.36 21.03 22.39
C LYS A 153 -5.19 19.85 21.46
N LEU A 154 -5.16 20.06 20.14
CA LEU A 154 -4.88 19.04 19.15
C LEU A 154 -3.39 18.66 19.12
N SER A 155 -3.14 17.50 18.53
CA SER A 155 -1.88 17.14 17.92
C SER A 155 -2.11 16.86 16.43
N SER A 156 -1.12 17.13 15.59
CA SER A 156 -1.12 16.76 14.17
C SER A 156 0.13 15.97 13.83
N PHE A 157 0.01 14.69 13.50
CA PHE A 157 1.15 13.86 13.11
C PHE A 157 1.72 14.26 11.74
N PHE A 158 3.04 14.13 11.59
CA PHE A 158 3.76 14.33 10.33
C PHE A 158 4.85 13.27 10.11
N LEU A 159 5.18 13.00 8.85
CA LEU A 159 6.51 12.45 8.54
C LEU A 159 7.59 13.53 8.72
N ASP A 160 8.75 13.17 9.25
CA ASP A 160 9.92 14.06 9.34
C ASP A 160 10.57 14.24 7.96
N ARG A 161 10.11 15.25 7.22
CA ARG A 161 10.55 15.57 5.86
C ARG A 161 10.62 17.09 5.68
N LYS A 162 11.63 17.57 4.93
CA LYS A 162 11.80 19.00 4.63
C LYS A 162 10.52 19.69 4.13
N ARG A 163 9.73 19.01 3.30
CA ARG A 163 8.45 19.52 2.76
C ARG A 163 7.39 19.80 3.83
N HIS A 164 7.53 19.28 5.05
CA HIS A 164 6.54 19.44 6.13
C HIS A 164 6.90 20.54 7.12
N TYR A 165 8.16 20.99 7.17
CA TYR A 165 8.59 21.96 8.18
C TYR A 165 7.76 23.25 8.19
N PRO A 166 7.38 23.85 7.04
CA PRO A 166 6.54 25.04 7.06
C PRO A 166 5.17 24.80 7.70
N ALA A 167 4.54 23.65 7.44
CA ALA A 167 3.27 23.29 8.06
C ALA A 167 3.41 23.04 9.55
N MET A 168 4.47 22.31 9.94
CA MET A 168 4.78 22.03 11.33
C MET A 168 5.01 23.33 12.11
N ASP A 169 5.77 24.27 11.55
CA ASP A 169 6.04 25.57 12.16
C ASP A 169 4.76 26.40 12.33
N ILE A 170 3.89 26.44 11.32
CA ILE A 170 2.60 27.14 11.41
C ILE A 170 1.75 26.56 12.56
N LEU A 171 1.65 25.24 12.66
CA LEU A 171 0.84 24.57 13.68
C LEU A 171 1.46 24.69 15.08
N ASN A 172 2.78 24.50 15.20
CA ASN A 172 3.51 24.63 16.47
C ASN A 172 3.41 26.06 17.02
N ASN A 173 3.50 27.10 16.16
CA ASN A 173 3.32 28.49 16.56
C ASN A 173 1.90 28.80 17.06
N ALA A 174 0.91 28.04 16.60
CA ALA A 174 -0.47 28.10 17.11
C ALA A 174 -0.70 27.23 18.36
N GLY A 175 0.33 26.57 18.88
CA GLY A 175 0.28 25.73 20.08
C GLY A 175 -0.19 24.29 19.85
N ILE A 176 -0.40 23.89 18.59
CA ILE A 176 -0.74 22.51 18.19
C ILE A 176 0.56 21.71 18.15
N THR A 177 0.62 20.56 18.83
CA THR A 177 1.85 19.75 18.81
C THR A 177 1.94 18.91 17.55
N THR A 178 3.15 18.76 17.02
CA THR A 178 3.40 18.03 15.78
C THR A 178 4.30 16.81 16.02
N PRO A 179 3.76 15.72 16.62
CA PRO A 179 4.53 14.48 16.75
C PRO A 179 4.91 13.96 15.37
N PHE A 180 6.10 13.37 15.24
CA PHE A 180 6.59 12.93 13.94
C PHE A 180 7.33 11.59 13.99
N ASP A 181 7.37 10.93 12.83
CA ASP A 181 8.20 9.74 12.59
C ASP A 181 8.99 9.93 11.28
N LYS A 182 10.15 9.29 11.16
CA LYS A 182 10.95 9.32 9.93
C LYS A 182 10.39 8.41 8.85
N ASP A 183 9.51 7.49 9.16
CA ASP A 183 8.93 6.57 8.18
C ASP A 183 7.62 5.98 8.74
N GLY A 184 6.74 5.47 7.89
CA GLY A 184 5.51 4.82 8.29
C GLY A 184 4.43 5.75 8.85
N ASP A 185 3.65 6.35 7.95
CA ASP A 185 2.51 7.22 8.25
C ASP A 185 1.16 6.46 8.26
N LEU A 186 1.14 5.21 7.80
CA LEU A 186 -0.06 4.38 7.77
C LEU A 186 -0.54 4.01 9.17
N PHE A 187 0.34 3.51 10.06
CA PHE A 187 -0.09 3.15 11.41
C PHE A 187 -0.71 4.32 12.18
N PRO A 188 -0.08 5.51 12.23
CA PRO A 188 -0.66 6.69 12.85
C PRO A 188 -2.04 7.06 12.30
N ALA A 189 -2.27 6.89 10.98
CA ALA A 189 -3.55 7.18 10.35
C ALA A 189 -4.67 6.25 10.87
N ILE A 190 -4.34 4.99 11.17
CA ILE A 190 -5.29 3.99 11.66
C ILE A 190 -5.69 4.24 13.11
N ILE A 191 -4.79 4.75 13.95
CA ILE A 191 -5.02 4.93 15.39
C ILE A 191 -5.45 6.35 15.79
N LEU A 192 -5.68 7.24 14.82
CA LEU A 192 -6.19 8.58 15.09
C LEU A 192 -7.45 8.52 15.96
N GLY A 193 -7.48 9.34 17.01
CA GLY A 193 -8.60 9.45 17.95
C GLY A 193 -8.67 8.35 19.01
N PHE A 194 -7.68 7.45 19.10
CA PHE A 194 -7.66 6.46 20.19
C PHE A 194 -7.54 7.16 21.55
N GLU A 195 -8.41 6.76 22.47
CA GLU A 195 -8.51 7.42 23.78
C GLU A 195 -7.31 7.14 24.68
N ASP A 196 -6.71 5.95 24.56
CA ASP A 196 -5.64 5.48 25.45
C ASP A 196 -4.24 5.89 24.98
N ILE A 197 -4.10 6.36 23.73
CA ILE A 197 -2.81 6.78 23.18
C ILE A 197 -2.57 8.24 23.55
N HIS A 198 -1.61 8.45 24.44
CA HIS A 198 -1.18 9.77 24.88
C HIS A 198 0.31 9.98 24.62
N PHE A 199 0.65 11.14 24.09
CA PHE A 199 2.02 11.61 24.00
C PHE A 199 2.52 12.11 25.35
N PRO A 200 3.85 12.30 25.53
CA PRO A 200 4.43 12.77 26.80
C PRO A 200 3.88 14.11 27.29
N ASP A 201 3.30 14.93 26.42
CA ASP A 201 2.65 16.20 26.74
C ASP A 201 1.19 16.03 27.23
N GLY A 202 0.70 14.79 27.32
CA GLY A 202 -0.66 14.44 27.74
C GLY A 202 -1.71 14.59 26.64
N ARG A 203 -1.34 15.00 25.42
CA ARG A 203 -2.28 15.07 24.29
C ARG A 203 -2.43 13.70 23.63
N ARG A 204 -3.60 13.43 23.08
CA ARG A 204 -3.86 12.24 22.25
C ARG A 204 -3.34 12.45 20.85
N LEU A 205 -3.23 11.37 20.07
CA LEU A 205 -3.04 11.48 18.63
C LEU A 205 -4.37 11.78 17.93
N TYR A 206 -4.63 13.07 17.68
CA TYR A 206 -5.93 13.51 17.15
C TYR A 206 -6.00 13.52 15.62
N SER A 207 -4.97 14.00 14.94
CA SER A 207 -5.11 14.41 13.54
C SER A 207 -3.85 14.27 12.70
N MET A 208 -4.01 14.47 11.39
CA MET A 208 -2.96 14.82 10.44
C MET A 208 -3.47 16.01 9.64
N ILE A 209 -2.81 17.16 9.73
CA ILE A 209 -3.26 18.42 9.13
C ILE A 209 -2.14 18.97 8.25
N GLY A 210 -2.20 18.62 6.97
CA GLY A 210 -1.21 19.03 5.98
C GLY A 210 0.03 18.14 5.88
N ASP A 211 0.02 16.97 6.51
CA ASP A 211 0.99 15.90 6.23
C ASP A 211 0.89 15.47 4.76
N ILE A 212 2.04 15.18 4.14
CA ILE A 212 2.14 14.76 2.74
C ILE A 212 2.87 13.42 2.66
N GLY A 213 2.12 12.39 2.24
CA GLY A 213 2.61 11.03 2.13
C GLY A 213 2.01 10.26 0.95
N GLY A 214 2.27 8.94 0.92
CA GLY A 214 1.58 7.94 0.13
C GLY A 214 0.15 8.17 -0.29
N SER A 215 -0.18 8.03 -1.59
CA SER A 215 -1.58 7.89 -1.99
C SER A 215 -2.13 6.50 -1.64
N ALA A 216 -1.36 5.43 -1.86
CA ALA A 216 -1.73 4.08 -1.47
C ALA A 216 -1.89 3.97 0.06
N GLU A 217 -0.92 4.49 0.81
CA GLU A 217 -0.93 4.54 2.27
C GLU A 217 -2.14 5.36 2.77
N TRP A 218 -2.50 6.45 2.08
CA TRP A 218 -3.73 7.20 2.40
C TRP A 218 -4.98 6.34 2.21
N ALA A 219 -5.14 5.67 1.07
CA ALA A 219 -6.34 4.87 0.81
C ALA A 219 -6.48 3.70 1.79
N VAL A 220 -5.37 3.01 2.07
CA VAL A 220 -5.33 1.87 3.01
C VAL A 220 -5.60 2.33 4.45
N GLY A 221 -5.15 3.52 4.85
CA GLY A 221 -5.40 4.07 6.19
C GLY A 221 -6.78 4.70 6.36
N VAL A 222 -7.33 5.33 5.32
CA VAL A 222 -8.57 6.12 5.40
C VAL A 222 -9.82 5.27 5.49
N LEU A 223 -9.92 4.17 4.74
CA LEU A 223 -11.11 3.33 4.78
C LEU A 223 -11.42 2.82 6.21
N PRO A 224 -10.48 2.19 6.95
CA PRO A 224 -10.73 1.76 8.32
C PRO A 224 -10.86 2.94 9.30
N LEU A 225 -10.22 4.08 9.05
CA LEU A 225 -10.47 5.30 9.84
C LEU A 225 -11.94 5.73 9.75
N VAL A 226 -12.51 5.73 8.54
CA VAL A 226 -13.92 6.08 8.29
C VAL A 226 -14.87 5.04 8.88
N TRP A 227 -14.54 3.75 8.80
CA TRP A 227 -15.31 2.71 9.49
C TRP A 227 -15.39 2.93 11.01
N ARG A 228 -14.32 3.42 11.63
CA ARG A 228 -14.31 3.79 13.06
C ARG A 228 -15.00 5.12 13.38
N GLY A 229 -15.59 5.80 12.39
CA GLY A 229 -16.28 7.09 12.56
C GLY A 229 -15.41 8.32 12.39
N GLY A 230 -14.17 8.16 11.90
CA GLY A 230 -13.30 9.28 11.52
C GLY A 230 -13.66 9.88 10.15
N GLN A 231 -12.85 10.86 9.74
CA GLN A 231 -12.97 11.52 8.45
C GLN A 231 -11.59 11.85 7.88
N ALA A 232 -11.50 11.84 6.55
CA ALA A 232 -10.30 12.24 5.83
C ALA A 232 -10.61 12.96 4.52
N ILE A 233 -9.81 13.98 4.24
CA ILE A 233 -9.73 14.68 2.96
C ILE A 233 -8.30 14.53 2.44
N GLY A 234 -8.17 14.17 1.18
CA GLY A 234 -6.91 14.15 0.44
C GLY A 234 -6.90 15.19 -0.66
N MET A 235 -5.72 15.74 -0.96
CA MET A 235 -5.46 16.51 -2.17
C MET A 235 -4.16 16.01 -2.79
N LEU A 236 -4.19 15.68 -4.08
CA LEU A 236 -2.99 15.25 -4.79
C LEU A 236 -1.93 16.37 -4.73
N THR A 237 -0.65 16.00 -4.77
CA THR A 237 0.49 16.93 -4.75
C THR A 237 1.51 16.50 -5.80
N SER A 238 2.30 17.47 -6.29
CA SER A 238 3.33 17.21 -7.29
C SER A 238 4.50 16.44 -6.67
N GLN A 239 4.73 15.24 -7.16
CA GLN A 239 5.88 14.44 -6.75
C GLN A 239 7.19 15.05 -7.26
N SER A 240 7.17 15.54 -8.49
CA SER A 240 8.31 16.15 -9.16
C SER A 240 8.79 17.38 -8.39
N SER A 241 7.87 18.21 -7.92
CA SER A 241 8.21 19.37 -7.07
C SER A 241 8.72 18.96 -5.69
N LEU A 242 8.04 18.01 -5.04
CA LEU A 242 8.34 17.62 -3.64
C LEU A 242 9.61 16.76 -3.47
N THR A 243 10.15 16.20 -4.55
CA THR A 243 11.36 15.35 -4.52
C THR A 243 12.65 16.12 -4.83
N ARG A 244 12.54 17.44 -5.10
CA ARG A 244 13.69 18.31 -5.37
C ARG A 244 14.57 18.51 -4.13
N GLY A 245 15.83 18.07 -4.23
CA GLY A 245 16.80 18.20 -3.13
C GLY A 245 17.46 19.58 -3.02
N ASP A 246 17.34 20.41 -4.07
CA ASP A 246 18.05 21.68 -4.27
C ASP A 246 17.31 22.93 -3.75
N VAL A 247 16.09 22.76 -3.20
CA VAL A 247 15.22 23.86 -2.78
C VAL A 247 14.97 23.89 -1.27
N SER A 248 14.51 25.04 -0.76
CA SER A 248 14.20 25.22 0.67
C SER A 248 12.87 24.53 1.06
N PRO A 249 12.66 24.24 2.36
CA PRO A 249 11.37 23.79 2.88
C PRO A 249 10.17 24.65 2.44
N GLU A 250 10.30 25.97 2.49
CA GLU A 250 9.25 26.92 2.11
C GLU A 250 8.94 26.83 0.62
N GLN A 251 9.96 26.70 -0.23
CA GLN A 251 9.77 26.54 -1.66
C GLN A 251 9.08 25.20 -1.98
N LEU A 252 9.49 24.10 -1.32
CA LEU A 252 8.81 22.79 -1.46
C LEU A 252 7.33 22.89 -1.09
N TRP A 253 7.03 23.57 0.02
CA TRP A 253 5.66 23.76 0.46
C TRP A 253 4.87 24.59 -0.56
N ASN A 254 5.41 25.70 -1.04
CA ASN A 254 4.72 26.55 -2.02
C ASN A 254 4.53 25.85 -3.37
N ASP A 255 5.48 25.03 -3.80
CA ASP A 255 5.46 24.32 -5.09
C ASP A 255 4.69 23.00 -5.05
N ARG A 256 4.14 22.58 -3.90
CA ARG A 256 3.52 21.24 -3.74
C ARG A 256 2.34 20.97 -4.68
N PHE A 257 1.77 22.00 -5.32
CA PHE A 257 0.71 21.87 -6.34
C PHE A 257 1.14 22.34 -7.74
N HIS A 258 2.44 22.50 -7.98
CA HIS A 258 3.00 22.79 -9.29
C HIS A 258 3.30 21.47 -10.01
N TYR A 259 2.30 20.94 -10.71
CA TYR A 259 2.40 19.67 -11.44
C TYR A 259 3.15 19.82 -12.76
N THR A 260 3.86 18.77 -13.16
CA THR A 260 4.33 18.64 -14.56
C THR A 260 3.17 18.27 -15.49
N GLU A 261 3.39 18.34 -16.80
CA GLU A 261 2.40 17.92 -17.80
C GLU A 261 2.02 16.43 -17.62
N GLU A 262 3.01 15.56 -17.35
CA GLU A 262 2.77 14.14 -17.09
C GLU A 262 1.95 13.91 -15.82
N GLU A 263 2.24 14.64 -14.75
CA GLU A 263 1.47 14.58 -13.51
C GLU A 263 0.04 15.08 -13.71
N PHE A 264 -0.15 16.16 -14.49
CA PHE A 264 -1.48 16.61 -14.87
C PHE A 264 -2.22 15.50 -15.61
N MET A 265 -1.64 14.89 -16.64
CA MET A 265 -2.27 13.78 -17.38
C MET A 265 -2.70 12.62 -16.47
N LEU A 266 -1.85 12.23 -15.51
CA LEU A 266 -2.20 11.20 -14.51
C LEU A 266 -3.40 11.60 -13.64
N ILE A 267 -3.46 12.86 -13.22
CA ILE A 267 -4.56 13.42 -12.42
C ILE A 267 -5.87 13.47 -13.25
N GLN A 268 -5.77 13.81 -14.54
CA GLN A 268 -6.91 13.82 -15.48
C GLN A 268 -7.48 12.43 -15.70
N ASP A 269 -6.60 11.46 -15.97
CA ASP A 269 -6.99 10.06 -16.20
C ASP A 269 -7.67 9.45 -14.96
N ALA A 270 -7.16 9.80 -13.78
CA ALA A 270 -7.76 9.46 -12.49
C ALA A 270 -9.04 10.27 -12.15
N ARG A 271 -9.47 11.19 -13.03
CA ARG A 271 -10.70 12.00 -12.95
C ARG A 271 -10.80 12.93 -11.74
N PHE A 272 -9.66 13.44 -11.24
CA PHE A 272 -9.64 14.33 -10.07
C PHE A 272 -9.76 15.83 -10.40
N GLU A 273 -9.83 16.25 -11.66
CA GLU A 273 -9.83 17.68 -12.01
C GLU A 273 -11.07 18.47 -11.54
N GLN A 274 -12.24 17.84 -11.47
CA GLN A 274 -13.49 18.54 -11.17
C GLN A 274 -13.63 18.93 -9.69
N LYS A 275 -12.97 18.19 -8.79
CA LYS A 275 -12.97 18.44 -7.35
C LYS A 275 -11.51 18.39 -6.89
N PRO A 276 -10.90 19.51 -6.47
CA PRO A 276 -9.46 19.57 -6.23
C PRO A 276 -8.98 18.74 -5.05
N TYR A 277 -9.92 18.20 -4.26
CA TYR A 277 -9.71 17.32 -3.13
C TYR A 277 -10.70 16.16 -3.20
N PHE A 278 -10.48 15.13 -2.40
CA PHE A 278 -11.29 13.92 -2.41
C PHE A 278 -11.44 13.34 -1.01
N SER A 279 -12.55 12.64 -0.77
CA SER A 279 -12.74 11.77 0.39
C SER A 279 -12.86 10.32 -0.06
N ILE A 280 -13.00 9.37 0.88
CA ILE A 280 -13.15 7.95 0.51
C ILE A 280 -14.39 7.70 -0.37
N LYS A 281 -15.42 8.55 -0.29
CA LYS A 281 -16.64 8.48 -1.10
C LYS A 281 -16.42 8.83 -2.58
N ASP A 282 -15.34 9.56 -2.88
CA ASP A 282 -14.90 9.83 -4.24
C ASP A 282 -14.15 8.64 -4.85
N ILE A 283 -13.57 7.77 -4.01
CA ILE A 283 -12.78 6.60 -4.42
C ILE A 283 -13.65 5.34 -4.51
N LEU A 284 -14.56 5.13 -3.57
CA LEU A 284 -15.38 3.92 -3.44
C LEU A 284 -16.86 4.17 -3.73
N ASP A 285 -17.53 3.19 -4.35
CA ASP A 285 -18.98 3.19 -4.59
C ASP A 285 -19.79 3.39 -3.31
N ASP A 286 -19.58 2.50 -2.35
CA ASP A 286 -20.17 2.55 -1.03
C ASP A 286 -19.13 2.08 0.00
N PRO A 287 -18.45 3.00 0.72
CA PRO A 287 -17.43 2.64 1.70
C PRO A 287 -17.91 1.66 2.78
N PHE A 288 -19.22 1.53 3.01
CA PHE A 288 -19.81 0.66 4.04
C PHE A 288 -20.48 -0.60 3.48
N ALA A 289 -20.28 -0.92 2.19
CA ALA A 289 -20.87 -2.10 1.54
C ALA A 289 -20.52 -3.43 2.22
N GLY A 290 -19.40 -3.47 2.94
CA GLY A 290 -18.85 -4.67 3.55
C GLY A 290 -17.35 -4.69 3.35
N GLY A 291 -16.61 -5.21 4.32
CA GLY A 291 -15.16 -5.29 4.22
C GLY A 291 -14.43 -5.45 5.54
N ILE A 292 -13.13 -5.71 5.40
CA ILE A 292 -12.16 -5.86 6.48
C ILE A 292 -10.84 -5.24 6.06
N SER A 293 -10.16 -4.61 7.01
CA SER A 293 -8.78 -4.16 6.88
C SER A 293 -7.95 -4.82 7.96
N ALA A 294 -6.76 -5.29 7.60
CA ALA A 294 -5.88 -6.05 8.47
C ALA A 294 -4.46 -5.49 8.41
N PHE A 295 -3.86 -5.34 9.59
CA PHE A 295 -2.53 -4.76 9.79
C PHE A 295 -1.67 -5.71 10.63
N GLY A 296 -0.76 -6.41 9.99
CA GLY A 296 0.14 -7.37 10.65
C GLY A 296 1.45 -6.73 11.06
N CYS A 297 1.81 -6.79 12.34
CA CYS A 297 3.07 -6.23 12.83
C CYS A 297 4.28 -7.04 12.33
N ILE A 298 5.22 -6.35 11.67
CA ILE A 298 6.51 -6.93 11.28
C ILE A 298 7.50 -6.74 12.43
N THR A 299 7.59 -5.51 12.95
CA THR A 299 8.39 -5.15 14.13
C THR A 299 7.48 -4.73 15.28
N ASP A 300 8.02 -4.72 16.50
CA ASP A 300 7.30 -4.28 17.70
C ASP A 300 6.74 -2.86 17.50
N ASN A 301 5.48 -2.64 17.83
CA ASN A 301 4.82 -1.35 17.65
C ASN A 301 5.01 -0.46 18.88
N TYR A 302 5.44 0.79 18.71
CA TYR A 302 5.63 1.70 19.84
C TYR A 302 4.35 2.46 20.24
N TYR A 303 3.36 2.59 19.35
CA TYR A 303 2.10 3.26 19.65
C TYR A 303 1.15 2.34 20.42
N LEU A 304 1.12 1.05 20.05
CA LEU A 304 0.39 -0.02 20.72
C LEU A 304 1.40 -1.09 21.18
N PRO A 305 2.05 -0.95 22.36
CA PRO A 305 3.14 -1.84 22.78
C PRO A 305 2.78 -3.33 22.90
N PHE A 306 1.49 -3.67 23.02
CA PHE A 306 1.04 -5.07 23.04
C PHE A 306 1.03 -5.71 21.64
N MET A 307 1.12 -4.91 20.58
CA MET A 307 1.25 -5.37 19.20
C MET A 307 2.74 -5.61 18.88
N GLU A 308 3.25 -6.73 19.37
CA GLU A 308 4.62 -7.16 19.12
C GLU A 308 4.79 -7.61 17.66
N GLY A 309 6.02 -7.48 17.15
CA GLY A 309 6.40 -7.96 15.82
C GLY A 309 6.40 -9.49 15.73
N VAL A 310 6.74 -10.00 14.54
CA VAL A 310 6.77 -11.45 14.29
C VAL A 310 7.79 -12.13 15.20
N LYS A 311 7.34 -13.10 16.00
CA LYS A 311 8.19 -13.91 16.87
C LYS A 311 8.27 -15.34 16.36
N THR A 312 9.45 -15.94 16.43
CA THR A 312 9.65 -17.36 16.11
C THR A 312 10.24 -18.09 17.31
N ASN A 313 9.82 -19.32 17.54
CA ASN A 313 10.39 -20.20 18.54
C ASN A 313 10.90 -21.47 17.84
N ARG A 314 12.21 -21.67 17.89
CA ARG A 314 12.90 -22.80 17.23
C ARG A 314 12.72 -24.12 17.96
N GLU A 315 12.47 -24.10 19.27
CA GLU A 315 12.31 -25.32 20.07
C GLU A 315 10.97 -26.01 19.74
N ASP A 316 9.90 -25.23 19.60
CA ASP A 316 8.56 -25.75 19.30
C ASP A 316 8.15 -25.60 17.82
N ASN A 317 9.03 -25.01 16.99
CA ASN A 317 8.78 -24.68 15.58
C ASN A 317 7.51 -23.84 15.39
N THR A 318 7.34 -22.78 16.18
CA THR A 318 6.17 -21.91 16.10
C THR A 318 6.49 -20.50 15.64
N VAL A 319 5.52 -19.86 15.01
CA VAL A 319 5.53 -18.45 14.59
C VAL A 319 4.33 -17.77 15.25
N SER A 320 4.57 -16.64 15.92
CA SER A 320 3.52 -15.82 16.52
C SER A 320 3.46 -14.47 15.82
N VAL A 321 2.26 -13.99 15.51
CA VAL A 321 2.01 -12.72 14.84
C VAL A 321 0.84 -12.00 15.50
N ASN A 322 0.89 -10.67 15.51
CA ASN A 322 -0.21 -9.82 15.96
C ASN A 322 -0.80 -9.08 14.75
N VAL A 323 -2.13 -9.12 14.65
CA VAL A 323 -2.87 -8.47 13.56
C VAL A 323 -3.94 -7.56 14.16
N LEU A 324 -3.91 -6.27 13.83
CA LEU A 324 -5.04 -5.37 14.10
C LEU A 324 -6.01 -5.49 12.94
N ALA A 325 -7.25 -5.87 13.21
CA ALA A 325 -8.31 -5.97 12.23
C ALA A 325 -9.37 -4.90 12.51
N VAL A 326 -9.85 -4.23 11.46
CA VAL A 326 -10.98 -3.30 11.51
C VAL A 326 -11.98 -3.71 10.44
N ASN A 327 -13.24 -3.92 10.80
CA ASN A 327 -14.28 -4.23 9.82
C ASN A 327 -15.13 -3.01 9.45
N SER A 328 -15.96 -3.16 8.41
CA SER A 328 -16.90 -2.12 7.93
C SER A 328 -17.91 -1.59 8.96
N LEU A 329 -18.09 -2.27 10.10
CA LEU A 329 -18.92 -1.81 11.21
C LEU A 329 -18.14 -0.97 12.23
N GLY A 330 -16.85 -0.71 11.99
CA GLY A 330 -15.96 -0.02 12.91
C GLY A 330 -15.49 -0.87 14.08
N ILE A 331 -15.80 -2.17 14.10
CA ILE A 331 -15.32 -3.09 15.13
C ILE A 331 -13.84 -3.32 14.89
N MET A 332 -13.07 -3.21 15.97
CA MET A 332 -11.63 -3.37 15.95
C MET A 332 -11.20 -4.45 16.93
N GLU A 333 -10.34 -5.35 16.47
CA GLU A 333 -9.82 -6.47 17.25
C GLU A 333 -8.32 -6.61 17.03
N CYS A 334 -7.60 -7.03 18.08
CA CYS A 334 -6.22 -7.47 17.95
C CYS A 334 -6.20 -9.01 18.00
N TRP A 335 -5.89 -9.64 16.88
CA TRP A 335 -5.74 -11.09 16.77
C TRP A 335 -4.31 -11.49 17.10
N GLN A 336 -4.15 -12.28 18.16
CA GLN A 336 -2.87 -12.87 18.56
C GLN A 336 -2.83 -14.30 18.02
N LEU A 337 -2.14 -14.48 16.90
CA LEU A 337 -2.16 -15.74 16.16
C LEU A 337 -0.85 -16.49 16.40
N LYS A 338 -0.96 -17.79 16.71
CA LYS A 338 0.19 -18.70 16.85
C LYS A 338 0.05 -19.86 15.88
N PHE A 339 1.05 -20.02 15.01
CA PHE A 339 1.12 -21.07 14.00
C PHE A 339 2.21 -22.07 14.34
N LYS A 340 1.93 -23.36 14.15
CA LYS A 340 2.94 -24.41 14.23
C LYS A 340 3.38 -24.78 12.82
N CYS A 341 4.68 -24.77 12.55
CA CYS A 341 5.21 -25.22 11.27
C CYS A 341 4.97 -26.72 11.11
N ASN A 342 4.46 -27.12 9.93
CA ASN A 342 4.23 -28.54 9.62
C ASN A 342 5.50 -29.39 9.64
N HIS A 343 6.65 -28.79 9.30
CA HIS A 343 7.95 -29.48 9.23
C HIS A 343 9.00 -28.79 10.13
N SER A 344 9.48 -27.61 9.72
CA SER A 344 10.38 -26.77 10.53
C SER A 344 10.27 -25.32 10.08
N LEU A 345 10.82 -24.41 10.89
CA LEU A 345 10.93 -22.99 10.52
C LEU A 345 11.74 -22.79 9.24
N GLU A 346 12.86 -23.49 9.08
CA GLU A 346 13.74 -23.39 7.91
C GLU A 346 13.03 -23.88 6.66
N ASN A 347 12.27 -24.97 6.75
CA ASN A 347 11.49 -25.44 5.60
C ASN A 347 10.38 -24.44 5.24
N THR A 348 9.70 -23.84 6.23
CA THR A 348 8.71 -22.78 5.96
C THR A 348 9.37 -21.57 5.29
N ALA A 349 10.51 -21.09 5.80
CA ALA A 349 11.25 -19.98 5.21
C ALA A 349 11.69 -20.29 3.76
N ARG A 350 12.18 -21.51 3.51
CA ARG A 350 12.55 -21.98 2.17
C ARG A 350 11.36 -21.98 1.21
N LEU A 351 10.18 -22.36 1.68
CA LEU A 351 8.96 -22.32 0.86
C LEU A 351 8.51 -20.89 0.55
N MET A 352 8.86 -19.90 1.38
CA MET A 352 8.54 -18.48 1.16
C MET A 352 9.56 -17.75 0.26
N MET A 353 10.67 -18.39 -0.14
CA MET A 353 11.67 -17.75 -1.01
C MET A 353 11.11 -17.44 -2.40
N SER A 354 11.34 -16.21 -2.87
CA SER A 354 10.93 -15.79 -4.21
C SER A 354 11.62 -16.63 -5.30
N PRO A 355 10.93 -16.96 -6.41
CA PRO A 355 11.56 -17.58 -7.58
C PRO A 355 12.83 -16.85 -8.04
N LYS A 356 12.88 -15.51 -7.95
CA LYS A 356 14.08 -14.72 -8.31
C LYS A 356 15.33 -15.14 -7.57
N GLN A 357 15.23 -15.48 -6.28
CA GLN A 357 16.37 -15.91 -5.47
C GLN A 357 16.94 -17.24 -6.00
N THR A 358 16.08 -18.15 -6.44
CA THR A 358 16.52 -19.44 -7.02
C THR A 358 17.14 -19.30 -8.41
N LEU A 359 16.90 -18.18 -9.09
CA LEU A 359 17.47 -17.87 -10.40
C LEU A 359 18.72 -16.98 -10.29
N ALA A 360 19.02 -16.43 -9.11
CA ALA A 360 19.99 -15.34 -8.90
C ALA A 360 21.42 -15.65 -9.36
N ASP A 361 21.82 -16.93 -9.36
CA ASP A 361 23.19 -17.36 -9.71
C ASP A 361 23.27 -18.05 -11.10
N LEU A 362 22.17 -18.14 -11.84
CA LEU A 362 22.10 -18.80 -13.16
C LEU A 362 22.17 -17.82 -14.33
N GLU A 363 22.80 -18.20 -15.44
CA GLU A 363 22.90 -17.36 -16.65
C GLU A 363 22.71 -18.19 -17.93
N GLY A 364 22.32 -17.54 -19.04
CA GLY A 364 22.22 -18.13 -20.36
C GLY A 364 21.37 -19.40 -20.40
N LYS A 365 21.95 -20.49 -20.90
CA LYS A 365 21.24 -21.77 -21.07
C LYS A 365 20.82 -22.38 -19.72
N GLU A 366 21.61 -22.22 -18.66
CA GLU A 366 21.26 -22.76 -17.35
C GLU A 366 20.04 -22.06 -16.75
N LEU A 367 19.97 -20.73 -16.94
CA LEU A 367 18.81 -19.92 -16.55
C LEU A 367 17.57 -20.33 -17.35
N GLU A 368 17.70 -20.51 -18.66
CA GLU A 368 16.62 -20.96 -19.54
C GLU A 368 16.10 -22.34 -19.16
N ASP A 369 17.00 -23.30 -18.93
CA ASP A 369 16.63 -24.65 -18.50
C ASP A 369 15.94 -24.64 -17.12
N ALA A 370 16.34 -23.76 -16.21
CA ALA A 370 15.71 -23.60 -14.91
C ALA A 370 14.29 -23.02 -15.01
N ILE A 371 14.11 -21.94 -15.77
CA ILE A 371 12.78 -21.35 -16.03
C ILE A 371 11.90 -22.39 -16.74
N GLY A 372 12.42 -23.07 -17.75
CA GLY A 372 11.69 -24.14 -18.47
C GLY A 372 11.25 -25.28 -17.55
N LYS A 373 12.03 -25.64 -16.53
CA LYS A 373 11.62 -26.62 -15.50
C LYS A 373 10.49 -26.06 -14.61
N MET A 374 10.59 -24.80 -14.19
CA MET A 374 9.54 -24.16 -13.38
C MET A 374 8.20 -24.12 -14.12
N LEU A 375 8.22 -23.86 -15.43
CA LEU A 375 7.03 -23.75 -16.27
C LEU A 375 6.35 -25.11 -16.59
N LYS A 376 7.05 -26.23 -16.37
CA LYS A 376 6.53 -27.60 -16.58
C LYS A 376 5.78 -28.18 -15.37
N ASP A 377 5.99 -27.63 -14.18
CA ASP A 377 5.28 -28.02 -12.97
C ASP A 377 4.14 -27.02 -12.72
N ASP A 378 2.89 -27.47 -12.69
CA ASP A 378 1.72 -26.58 -12.61
C ASP A 378 1.74 -25.67 -11.37
N LYS A 379 2.18 -26.20 -10.23
CA LYS A 379 2.23 -25.44 -8.98
C LYS A 379 3.33 -24.39 -9.04
N ILE A 380 4.51 -24.75 -9.54
CA ILE A 380 5.63 -23.82 -9.68
C ILE A 380 5.36 -22.82 -10.80
N ARG A 381 4.70 -23.20 -11.90
CA ARG A 381 4.27 -22.31 -12.99
C ARG A 381 3.35 -21.21 -12.48
N LYS A 382 2.33 -21.56 -11.69
CA LYS A 382 1.44 -20.58 -11.05
C LYS A 382 2.22 -19.60 -10.18
N ARG A 383 3.11 -20.12 -9.32
CA ARG A 383 3.98 -19.31 -8.47
C ARG A 383 4.87 -18.38 -9.29
N TYR A 384 5.48 -18.90 -10.35
CA TYR A 384 6.36 -18.15 -11.24
C TYR A 384 5.61 -17.03 -11.96
N ARG A 385 4.36 -17.27 -12.38
CA ARG A 385 3.51 -16.24 -12.98
C ARG A 385 3.21 -15.09 -12.02
N ILE A 386 2.87 -15.40 -10.78
CA ILE A 386 2.65 -14.36 -9.73
C ILE A 386 3.94 -13.55 -9.52
N PHE A 387 5.09 -14.23 -9.45
CA PHE A 387 6.39 -13.59 -9.34
C PHE A 387 6.64 -12.65 -10.52
N PHE A 388 6.46 -13.15 -11.74
CA PHE A 388 6.71 -12.37 -12.94
C PHE A 388 5.85 -11.10 -12.99
N ASN A 389 4.57 -11.23 -12.67
CA ASN A 389 3.63 -10.12 -12.64
C ASN A 389 4.04 -9.05 -11.61
N ASN A 390 4.30 -9.46 -10.37
CA ASN A 390 4.59 -8.52 -9.28
C ASN A 390 5.98 -7.88 -9.44
N GLU A 391 6.99 -8.68 -9.77
CA GLU A 391 8.39 -8.23 -9.88
C GLU A 391 8.58 -7.18 -10.97
N TYR A 392 7.88 -7.37 -12.10
CA TYR A 392 8.04 -6.56 -13.30
C TYR A 392 6.85 -5.64 -13.56
N TYR A 393 5.91 -5.54 -12.61
CA TYR A 393 4.70 -4.72 -12.72
C TYR A 393 4.93 -3.31 -13.30
N PRO A 394 5.96 -2.53 -12.89
CA PRO A 394 6.17 -1.19 -13.47
C PRO A 394 6.49 -1.18 -14.98
N ALA A 395 6.78 -2.34 -15.57
CA ALA A 395 7.05 -2.53 -16.99
C ALA A 395 6.06 -3.49 -17.67
N LEU A 396 4.98 -3.87 -17.00
CA LEU A 396 3.95 -4.75 -17.51
C LEU A 396 2.58 -4.06 -17.46
N ILE A 397 1.81 -4.20 -18.53
CA ILE A 397 0.38 -3.82 -18.52
C ILE A 397 -0.43 -5.12 -18.55
N PRO A 398 -1.22 -5.43 -17.50
CA PRO A 398 -2.16 -6.53 -17.54
C PRO A 398 -3.32 -6.20 -18.49
N VAL A 399 -3.64 -7.12 -19.40
CA VAL A 399 -4.77 -7.03 -20.33
C VAL A 399 -5.52 -8.35 -20.27
N HIS A 400 -6.63 -8.37 -19.51
CA HIS A 400 -7.33 -9.60 -19.14
C HIS A 400 -6.37 -10.63 -18.50
N ASP A 401 -6.24 -11.81 -19.11
CA ASP A 401 -5.34 -12.88 -18.69
C ASP A 401 -3.97 -12.83 -19.37
N LYS A 402 -3.66 -11.77 -20.12
CA LYS A 402 -2.38 -11.58 -20.81
C LYS A 402 -1.62 -10.34 -20.32
N LEU A 403 -0.38 -10.20 -20.80
CA LEU A 403 0.53 -9.12 -20.43
C LEU A 403 1.07 -8.42 -21.68
N VAL A 404 1.25 -7.11 -21.60
CA VAL A 404 2.04 -6.32 -22.54
C VAL A 404 3.34 -5.91 -21.87
N ILE A 405 4.47 -6.18 -22.53
CA ILE A 405 5.80 -5.79 -22.02
C ILE A 405 6.17 -4.41 -22.57
N LEU A 406 6.50 -3.48 -21.66
CA LEU A 406 6.99 -2.15 -21.99
C LEU A 406 8.52 -2.13 -22.03
N HIS A 407 9.13 -2.54 -23.15
CA HIS A 407 10.59 -2.64 -23.27
C HIS A 407 11.34 -1.34 -22.93
N LYS A 408 10.78 -0.17 -23.27
CA LYS A 408 11.38 1.12 -22.90
C LYS A 408 11.38 1.34 -21.39
N ALA A 409 10.32 0.93 -20.69
CA ALA A 409 10.23 1.02 -19.22
C ALA A 409 11.26 0.12 -18.54
N ILE A 410 11.49 -1.10 -19.06
CA ILE A 410 12.55 -2.00 -18.56
C ILE A 410 13.92 -1.30 -18.61
N ASN A 411 14.27 -0.69 -19.74
CA ASN A 411 15.53 0.03 -19.89
C ASN A 411 15.67 1.14 -18.84
N THR A 412 14.63 1.98 -18.72
CA THR A 412 14.62 3.07 -17.75
C THR A 412 14.72 2.59 -16.30
N LEU A 413 14.08 1.45 -15.95
CA LEU A 413 14.17 0.87 -14.62
C LEU A 413 15.56 0.30 -14.32
N ILE A 414 16.24 -0.27 -15.33
CA ILE A 414 17.63 -0.74 -15.21
C ILE A 414 18.59 0.44 -15.05
N GLU A 415 18.45 1.49 -15.86
CA GLU A 415 19.25 2.72 -15.76
C GLU A 415 19.13 3.37 -14.38
N ARG A 416 17.95 3.27 -13.76
CA ARG A 416 17.67 3.76 -12.40
C ARG A 416 18.12 2.80 -11.30
N GLY A 417 18.57 1.59 -11.63
CA GLY A 417 18.97 0.54 -10.67
C GLY A 417 17.81 -0.16 -9.96
N ALA A 418 16.57 0.04 -10.41
CA ALA A 418 15.38 -0.63 -9.87
C ALA A 418 15.23 -2.07 -10.39
N LEU A 419 15.78 -2.35 -11.57
CA LEU A 419 15.98 -3.68 -12.15
C LEU A 419 17.46 -3.86 -12.53
N GLN A 420 17.88 -5.10 -12.77
CA GLN A 420 19.23 -5.46 -13.20
C GLN A 420 19.23 -6.00 -14.64
N GLU A 421 20.38 -6.08 -15.31
CA GLU A 421 20.46 -6.68 -16.66
C GLU A 421 19.99 -8.14 -16.67
N LYS A 422 20.18 -8.86 -15.56
CA LYS A 422 19.61 -10.20 -15.38
C LYS A 422 18.08 -10.23 -15.46
N ASP A 423 17.40 -9.17 -15.00
CA ASP A 423 15.93 -9.09 -15.10
C ASP A 423 15.48 -9.01 -16.56
N ARG A 424 16.25 -8.30 -17.41
CA ARG A 424 16.01 -8.28 -18.86
C ARG A 424 16.12 -9.69 -19.45
N GLU A 425 17.13 -10.45 -19.05
CA GLU A 425 17.33 -11.82 -19.51
C GLU A 425 16.17 -12.74 -19.08
N ILE A 426 15.73 -12.65 -17.82
CA ILE A 426 14.57 -13.40 -17.31
C ILE A 426 13.31 -13.07 -18.11
N ILE A 427 13.03 -11.78 -18.36
CA ILE A 427 11.87 -11.32 -19.14
C ILE A 427 11.94 -11.88 -20.56
N HIS A 428 13.09 -11.78 -21.22
CA HIS A 428 13.27 -12.27 -22.57
C HIS A 428 13.08 -13.79 -22.69
N ILE A 429 13.72 -14.56 -21.82
CA ILE A 429 13.56 -16.02 -21.77
C ILE A 429 12.10 -16.40 -21.54
N THR A 430 11.44 -15.76 -20.57
CA THR A 430 10.03 -16.03 -20.25
C THR A 430 9.14 -15.75 -21.45
N SER A 431 9.31 -14.60 -22.11
CA SER A 431 8.51 -14.21 -23.28
C SER A 431 8.60 -15.20 -24.44
N ARG A 432 9.71 -15.93 -24.56
CA ARG A 432 9.91 -16.96 -25.58
C ARG A 432 9.37 -18.33 -25.16
N LEU A 433 9.44 -18.68 -23.89
CA LEU A 433 9.01 -20.00 -23.39
C LEU A 433 7.50 -20.10 -23.17
N VAL A 434 6.82 -18.98 -22.92
CA VAL A 434 5.36 -18.87 -22.70
C VAL A 434 4.81 -17.67 -23.46
N ASP A 435 4.87 -17.74 -24.79
CA ASP A 435 4.35 -16.72 -25.70
C ASP A 435 2.84 -16.47 -25.50
N ASP A 436 2.10 -17.49 -25.06
CA ASP A 436 0.68 -17.45 -24.73
C ASP A 436 0.33 -16.43 -23.63
N TRP A 437 1.27 -16.10 -22.74
CA TRP A 437 1.06 -15.09 -21.69
C TRP A 437 1.06 -13.66 -22.21
N PHE A 438 1.59 -13.43 -23.41
CA PHE A 438 1.86 -12.09 -23.92
C PHE A 438 0.95 -11.75 -25.08
N ILE A 439 0.64 -10.46 -25.22
CA ILE A 439 0.04 -9.93 -26.43
C ILE A 439 1.19 -9.61 -27.40
N SER A 440 1.24 -10.34 -28.52
CA SER A 440 2.10 -10.00 -29.64
C SER A 440 1.55 -8.75 -30.33
N TYR A 441 2.29 -7.64 -30.24
CA TYR A 441 2.15 -6.55 -31.21
C TYR A 441 3.14 -6.83 -32.32
N ASP A 442 2.64 -7.24 -33.49
CA ASP A 442 3.39 -7.11 -34.75
C ASP A 442 3.48 -5.63 -35.15
#